data_AF-A0A9P6WBF2-F1
#
_entry.id   AF-A0A9P6WBF2-F1
#
_cell.length_a   1.000
_cell.length_b   1.000
_cell.length_c   1.000
_cell.angle_alpha   90.00
_cell.angle_beta   90.00
_cell.angle_gamma   90.00
#
_symmetry.space_group_name_H-M   'P 1'
#
loop_
_entity.id
_entity.type
_entity.pdbx_description
1 polymer ?
#
loop_
_entity_poly.entity_id
_entity_poly.type
_entity_poly.pdbx_seq_one_letter_code
_entity_poly.pdbx_strand_id
1 'polypeptide(L)'
;MDKDDVSLPKATVQKLISEILDNDLSFNKDAREIIIKSGIEFLMILSSMSSEMAENDAKKTIAPEHVLNALRELEFENFIPILEKVLVEFKGTQKIRERRDSKFKNSGLSEEELLRQQEELFRKSRSRLQQTGTNEDKENIKQEQ
;
A
#
# COMPACT_ATOMS: atom_id res chain seq x y z
N MET A 1 10.86 -10.04 -28.26
CA MET A 1 10.57 -9.76 -26.85
C MET A 1 9.30 -10.49 -26.56
N ASP A 2 9.41 -11.73 -26.08
CA ASP A 2 8.25 -12.48 -25.66
C ASP A 2 7.49 -11.62 -24.66
N LYS A 3 6.24 -11.29 -25.00
CA LYS A 3 5.28 -10.73 -24.05
C LYS A 3 5.11 -11.82 -23.00
N ASP A 4 5.96 -11.81 -21.98
CA ASP A 4 5.79 -12.63 -20.79
C ASP A 4 4.30 -12.58 -20.43
N ASP A 5 3.70 -13.75 -20.22
CA ASP A 5 2.29 -13.99 -19.90
C ASP A 5 1.85 -13.19 -18.65
N VAL A 6 1.69 -11.87 -18.79
CA VAL A 6 1.13 -11.01 -17.76
C VAL A 6 -0.36 -11.35 -17.71
N SER A 7 -0.68 -12.23 -16.78
CA SER A 7 -2.02 -12.73 -16.57
C SER A 7 -2.45 -12.50 -15.13
N LEU A 8 -3.76 -12.32 -14.94
CA LEU A 8 -4.33 -12.19 -13.59
C LEU A 8 -4.12 -13.52 -12.83
N PRO A 9 -3.72 -13.48 -11.54
CA PRO A 9 -3.51 -14.70 -10.78
C PRO A 9 -4.78 -15.55 -10.71
N LYS A 10 -4.71 -16.78 -11.24
CA LYS A 10 -5.87 -17.69 -11.33
C LYS A 10 -6.56 -17.89 -9.99
N ALA A 11 -5.79 -18.02 -8.91
CA ALA A 11 -6.32 -18.19 -7.56
C ALA A 11 -7.13 -16.98 -7.08
N THR A 12 -6.66 -15.76 -7.36
CA THR A 12 -7.36 -14.52 -6.99
C THR A 12 -8.67 -14.40 -7.76
N VAL A 13 -8.64 -14.66 -9.07
CA VAL A 13 -9.85 -14.63 -9.90
C VAL A 13 -10.85 -15.70 -9.46
N GLN A 14 -10.38 -16.92 -9.16
CA GLN A 14 -11.24 -17.98 -8.64
C GLN A 14 -11.90 -17.57 -7.32
N LYS A 15 -11.13 -16.97 -6.40
CA LYS A 15 -11.65 -16.51 -5.11
C LYS A 15 -12.75 -15.46 -5.31
N LEU A 16 -12.51 -14.46 -6.17
CA LEU A 16 -13.48 -13.40 -6.46
C LEU A 16 -14.77 -13.95 -7.09
N ILE A 17 -14.67 -14.90 -8.03
CA ILE A 17 -15.83 -15.56 -8.61
C ILE A 17 -16.62 -16.33 -7.53
N SER A 18 -15.92 -17.03 -6.64
CA SER A 18 -16.56 -17.82 -5.57
C SER A 18 -17.21 -16.95 -4.49
N GLU A 19 -16.74 -15.71 -4.29
CA GLU A 19 -17.36 -14.74 -3.39
C GLU A 19 -18.66 -14.13 -3.95
N ILE A 20 -18.82 -14.15 -5.28
CA ILE A 20 -20.00 -13.61 -5.97
C ILE A 20 -21.05 -14.70 -6.21
N LEU A 21 -20.62 -15.95 -6.44
CA LEU A 21 -21.51 -17.08 -6.67
C LEU A 21 -22.06 -17.66 -5.36
N ASP A 22 -23.28 -18.16 -5.41
CA ASP A 22 -23.84 -18.95 -4.31
C ASP A 22 -23.06 -20.25 -4.10
N ASN A 23 -23.00 -20.74 -2.86
CA ASN A 23 -22.21 -21.93 -2.49
C ASN A 23 -22.60 -23.20 -3.26
N ASP A 24 -23.83 -23.25 -3.79
CA ASP A 24 -24.36 -24.40 -4.52
C ASP A 24 -24.02 -24.35 -6.02
N LEU A 25 -23.36 -23.28 -6.48
CA LEU A 25 -23.02 -23.08 -7.89
C LEU A 25 -21.53 -23.28 -8.14
N SER A 26 -21.22 -24.06 -9.18
CA SER A 26 -19.85 -24.28 -9.65
C SER A 26 -19.56 -23.47 -10.92
N PHE A 27 -18.38 -22.87 -11.01
CA PHE A 27 -17.96 -22.12 -12.19
C PHE A 27 -17.03 -22.93 -13.10
N ASN A 28 -17.34 -22.98 -14.40
CA ASN A 28 -16.58 -23.75 -15.38
C ASN A 28 -15.14 -23.23 -15.53
N LYS A 29 -14.18 -24.15 -15.66
CA LYS A 29 -12.76 -23.82 -15.86
C LYS A 29 -12.50 -22.99 -17.11
N ASP A 30 -13.14 -23.31 -18.22
CA ASP A 30 -12.90 -22.61 -19.49
C ASP A 30 -13.49 -21.20 -19.46
N ALA A 31 -14.66 -21.04 -18.82
CA ALA A 31 -15.26 -19.72 -18.57
C ALA A 31 -14.36 -18.83 -17.71
N ARG A 32 -13.62 -19.40 -16.75
CA ARG A 32 -12.66 -18.66 -15.93
C ARG A 32 -11.47 -18.17 -16.74
N GLU A 33 -10.95 -18.99 -17.65
CA GLU A 33 -9.87 -18.54 -18.55
C GLU A 33 -10.35 -17.40 -19.46
N ILE A 34 -11.63 -17.39 -19.86
CA ILE A 34 -12.23 -16.26 -20.60
C ILE A 34 -12.26 -15.01 -19.72
N ILE A 35 -12.75 -15.08 -18.47
CA ILE A 35 -12.76 -13.93 -17.55
C ILE A 35 -11.35 -13.36 -17.36
N ILE A 36 -10.34 -14.22 -17.20
CA ILE A 36 -8.95 -13.77 -17.04
C ILE A 36 -8.50 -13.00 -18.29
N LYS A 37 -8.76 -13.52 -19.48
CA LYS A 37 -8.42 -12.85 -20.75
C LYS A 37 -9.15 -11.52 -20.90
N SER A 38 -10.46 -11.51 -20.64
CA SER A 38 -11.29 -10.30 -20.69
C SER A 38 -10.84 -9.26 -19.66
N GLY A 39 -10.38 -9.66 -18.47
CA GLY A 39 -9.83 -8.75 -17.47
C GLY A 39 -8.54 -8.08 -17.94
N ILE A 40 -7.66 -8.80 -18.64
CA ILE A 40 -6.45 -8.20 -19.23
C ILE A 40 -6.84 -7.23 -20.35
N GLU A 41 -7.75 -7.64 -21.24
CA GLU A 41 -8.23 -6.79 -22.33
C GLU A 41 -8.89 -5.51 -21.80
N PHE A 42 -9.70 -5.60 -20.75
CA PHE A 42 -10.26 -4.46 -20.04
C PHE A 42 -9.18 -3.48 -19.55
N LEU A 43 -8.12 -3.98 -18.91
CA LEU A 43 -7.01 -3.15 -18.46
C LEU A 43 -6.28 -2.47 -19.62
N MET A 44 -6.10 -3.17 -20.74
CA MET A 44 -5.48 -2.61 -21.94
C MET A 44 -6.33 -1.49 -22.55
N ILE A 45 -7.65 -1.70 -22.69
CA ILE A 45 -8.59 -0.70 -23.19
C ILE A 45 -8.59 0.53 -22.28
N LEU A 46 -8.76 0.32 -20.97
CA LEU A 46 -8.79 1.40 -19.99
C LEU A 46 -7.47 2.19 -19.99
N SER A 47 -6.33 1.50 -20.06
CA SER A 47 -5.02 2.14 -20.14
C SER A 47 -4.86 2.95 -21.42
N SER A 48 -5.30 2.43 -22.57
CA SER A 48 -5.22 3.14 -23.84
C SER A 48 -6.06 4.42 -23.81
N MET A 49 -7.30 4.34 -23.36
CA MET A 49 -8.21 5.47 -23.23
C MET A 49 -7.67 6.52 -22.24
N SER A 50 -7.14 6.07 -21.10
CA SER A 50 -6.56 6.96 -20.09
C SER A 50 -5.29 7.66 -20.59
N SER A 51 -4.47 6.99 -21.41
CA SER A 51 -3.32 7.59 -22.08
C SER A 51 -3.73 8.67 -23.07
N GLU A 52 -4.72 8.38 -23.93
CA GLU A 52 -5.24 9.35 -24.90
C GLU A 52 -5.78 10.60 -24.20
N MET A 53 -6.53 10.44 -23.11
CA MET A 53 -7.01 11.57 -22.30
C MET A 53 -5.85 12.38 -21.69
N ALA A 54 -4.78 11.73 -21.22
CA ALA A 54 -3.61 12.42 -20.71
C ALA A 54 -2.90 13.24 -21.80
N GLU A 55 -2.77 12.66 -22.99
CA GLU A 55 -2.16 13.30 -24.16
C GLU A 55 -3.00 14.50 -24.64
N ASN A 56 -4.33 14.37 -24.65
CA ASN A 56 -5.27 15.45 -24.96
C ASN A 56 -5.16 16.61 -23.95
N ASP A 57 -4.87 16.31 -22.69
CA ASP A 57 -4.55 17.28 -21.63
C ASP A 57 -3.11 17.82 -21.70
N ALA A 58 -2.33 17.45 -22.73
CA ALA A 58 -0.90 17.76 -22.90
C ALA A 58 -0.01 17.32 -21.72
N LYS A 59 -0.42 16.25 -21.01
CA LYS A 59 0.31 15.65 -19.88
C LYS A 59 1.02 14.37 -20.31
N LYS A 60 2.29 14.23 -19.91
CA LYS A 60 3.09 13.00 -20.11
C LYS A 60 2.84 11.92 -19.04
N THR A 61 2.02 12.22 -18.06
CA THR A 61 1.73 11.33 -16.93
C THR A 61 0.24 11.15 -16.81
N ILE A 62 -0.19 9.89 -16.78
CA ILE A 62 -1.59 9.54 -16.54
C ILE A 62 -1.90 9.85 -15.08
N ALA A 63 -2.83 10.76 -14.87
CA ALA A 63 -3.30 11.17 -13.55
C ALA A 63 -4.64 10.47 -13.23
N PRO A 64 -5.04 10.40 -11.95
CA PRO A 64 -6.26 9.71 -11.54
C PRO A 64 -7.52 10.21 -12.26
N GLU A 65 -7.60 11.49 -12.56
CA GLU A 65 -8.72 12.09 -13.29
C GLU A 65 -8.88 11.52 -14.71
N HIS A 66 -7.79 11.18 -15.40
CA HIS A 66 -7.87 10.61 -16.74
C HIS A 66 -8.50 9.21 -16.69
N VAL A 67 -8.18 8.42 -15.66
CA VAL A 67 -8.77 7.08 -15.47
C VAL A 67 -10.26 7.19 -15.13
N LEU A 68 -10.65 8.12 -14.27
CA LEU A 68 -12.07 8.32 -13.92
C LEU A 68 -12.89 8.80 -15.12
N ASN A 69 -12.32 9.67 -15.96
CA ASN A 69 -12.97 10.13 -17.19
C ASN A 69 -13.06 9.00 -18.22
N ALA A 70 -12.02 8.19 -18.38
CA ALA A 70 -12.03 7.03 -19.27
C ALA A 70 -13.11 6.03 -18.87
N LEU A 71 -13.35 5.82 -17.57
CA LEU A 71 -14.43 4.97 -17.09
C LEU A 71 -15.83 5.55 -17.40
N ARG A 72 -16.01 6.89 -17.44
CA ARG A 72 -17.27 7.48 -17.91
C ARG A 72 -17.48 7.22 -19.40
N GLU A 73 -16.45 7.44 -20.21
CA GLU A 73 -16.51 7.24 -21.67
C GLU A 73 -16.78 5.77 -22.03
N LEU A 74 -16.23 4.85 -21.24
CA LEU A 74 -16.44 3.40 -21.38
C LEU A 74 -17.75 2.91 -20.72
N GLU A 75 -18.63 3.81 -20.27
CA GLU A 75 -19.92 3.50 -19.65
C GLU A 75 -19.85 2.68 -18.33
N PHE A 76 -18.73 2.76 -17.61
CA PHE A 76 -18.52 2.15 -16.29
C PHE A 76 -18.69 3.15 -15.13
N GLU A 77 -19.66 4.05 -15.23
CA GLU A 77 -19.88 5.13 -14.26
C GLU A 77 -20.15 4.62 -12.85
N ASN A 78 -20.75 3.43 -12.72
CA ASN A 78 -21.01 2.76 -11.46
C ASN A 78 -19.73 2.44 -10.65
N PHE A 79 -18.55 2.39 -11.28
CA PHE A 79 -17.28 2.15 -10.58
C PHE A 79 -16.70 3.42 -9.95
N ILE A 80 -17.09 4.60 -10.44
CA ILE A 80 -16.49 5.89 -10.07
C ILE A 80 -16.61 6.19 -8.57
N PRO A 81 -17.78 6.05 -7.91
CA PRO A 81 -17.91 6.37 -6.49
C PRO A 81 -16.97 5.53 -5.60
N ILE A 82 -16.76 4.26 -5.96
CA ILE A 82 -15.88 3.34 -5.25
C ILE A 82 -14.42 3.80 -5.42
N LEU A 83 -14.03 4.14 -6.64
CA LEU A 83 -12.67 4.58 -6.95
C LEU A 83 -12.32 5.94 -6.35
N GLU A 84 -13.27 6.88 -6.32
CA GLU A 84 -13.08 8.17 -5.66
C GLU A 84 -12.83 8.02 -4.17
N LYS A 85 -13.56 7.12 -3.50
CA LYS A 85 -13.33 6.79 -2.09
C LYS A 85 -11.91 6.24 -1.88
N VAL A 86 -11.50 5.27 -2.69
CA VAL A 86 -10.14 4.68 -2.64
C VAL A 86 -9.07 5.75 -2.89
N LEU A 87 -9.29 6.67 -3.83
CA LEU A 87 -8.37 7.76 -4.14
C LEU A 87 -8.20 8.72 -2.95
N VAL A 88 -9.28 9.04 -2.23
CA VAL A 88 -9.23 9.87 -1.01
C VAL A 88 -8.40 9.17 0.07
N GLU A 89 -8.66 7.90 0.32
CA GLU A 89 -7.91 7.10 1.30
C GLU A 89 -6.41 7.02 0.94
N PHE A 90 -6.08 6.78 -0.34
CA PHE A 90 -4.71 6.77 -0.83
C PHE A 90 -4.00 8.12 -0.63
N LYS A 91 -4.65 9.24 -0.97
CA LYS A 91 -4.08 10.58 -0.74
C LYS A 91 -3.86 10.84 0.76
N GLY A 92 -4.73 10.31 1.62
CA GLY A 92 -4.58 10.37 3.07
C GLY A 92 -3.32 9.64 3.57
N THR A 93 -3.08 8.43 3.09
CA THR A 93 -1.90 7.63 3.49
C THR A 93 -0.59 8.23 3.00
N GLN A 94 -0.56 8.81 1.79
CA GLN A 94 0.63 9.50 1.27
C GLN A 94 1.00 10.72 2.12
N LYS A 95 0.02 11.54 2.51
CA LYS A 95 0.25 12.69 3.42
C LYS A 95 0.83 12.27 4.77
N ILE A 96 0.44 11.11 5.30
CA ILE A 96 0.99 10.58 6.55
C ILE A 96 2.47 10.21 6.36
N ARG A 97 2.82 9.57 5.24
CA ARG A 97 4.19 9.19 4.91
C ARG A 97 5.09 10.43 4.75
N GLU A 98 4.65 11.42 3.98
CA GLU A 98 5.36 12.69 3.79
C GLU A 98 5.59 13.42 5.13
N ARG A 99 4.58 13.44 6.01
CA ARG A 99 4.71 14.01 7.35
C ARG A 99 5.77 13.29 8.19
N ARG A 100 5.85 11.95 8.13
CA ARG A 100 6.89 11.19 8.85
C ARG A 100 8.28 11.54 8.33
N ASP A 101 8.46 11.58 7.01
CA ASP A 101 9.74 11.90 6.38
C ASP A 101 10.15 13.36 6.68
N SER A 102 9.19 14.28 6.72
CA SER A 102 9.44 15.68 7.08
C SER A 102 9.84 15.87 8.55
N LYS A 103 9.30 15.09 9.48
CA LYS A 103 9.70 15.15 10.90
C LYS A 103 11.15 14.75 11.11
N PHE A 104 11.63 13.80 10.32
CA PHE A 104 13.03 13.38 10.37
C PHE A 104 13.97 14.46 9.82
N LYS A 105 13.59 15.11 8.71
CA LYS A 105 14.39 16.16 8.06
C LYS A 105 14.32 17.53 8.75
N ASN A 106 13.21 17.83 9.42
CA ASN A 106 12.97 19.10 10.12
C ASN A 106 13.32 19.05 11.61
N SER A 107 14.18 18.11 12.04
CA SER A 107 14.67 18.06 13.43
C SER A 107 15.37 19.37 13.85
N GLY A 108 15.93 20.11 12.87
CA GLY A 108 16.69 21.34 13.12
C GLY A 108 18.03 21.11 13.81
N LEU A 109 18.40 19.85 14.03
CA LEU A 109 19.66 19.41 14.62
C LEU A 109 20.55 18.86 13.51
N SER A 110 21.85 19.13 13.61
CA SER A 110 22.84 18.47 12.74
C SER A 110 22.86 16.96 12.98
N GLU A 111 23.38 16.21 12.00
CA GLU A 111 23.53 14.77 12.11
C GLU A 111 24.38 14.36 13.33
N GLU A 112 25.42 15.13 13.63
CA GLU A 112 26.30 14.92 14.78
C GLU A 112 25.55 15.12 16.12
N GLU A 113 24.71 16.14 16.23
CA GLU A 113 23.90 16.39 17.43
C GLU A 113 22.83 15.32 17.64
N LEU A 114 22.22 14.84 16.55
CA LEU A 114 21.26 13.73 16.60
C LEU A 114 21.93 12.44 17.07
N LEU A 115 23.12 12.12 16.57
CA LEU A 115 23.86 10.93 16.97
C LEU A 115 24.24 11.00 18.45
N ARG A 116 24.74 12.14 18.92
CA ARG A 116 25.09 12.36 20.32
C ARG A 116 23.88 12.18 21.25
N GLN A 117 22.72 12.73 20.88
CA GLN A 117 21.48 12.54 21.65
C GLN A 117 21.05 11.06 21.68
N GLN A 118 21.17 10.36 20.55
CA GLN A 118 20.85 8.95 20.45
C GLN A 118 21.75 8.10 21.36
N GLU A 119 23.06 8.34 21.36
CA GLU A 119 24.02 7.66 22.24
C GLU A 119 23.75 7.94 23.73
N GLU A 120 23.43 9.18 24.09
CA GLU A 120 23.10 9.53 25.47
C GLU A 120 21.83 8.81 25.96
N LEU A 121 20.81 8.72 25.10
CA LEU A 121 19.60 7.95 25.37
C LEU A 121 19.90 6.47 25.56
N PHE A 122 20.74 5.87 24.72
CA PHE A 122 21.17 4.48 24.89
C PHE A 122 21.94 4.26 26.19
N ARG A 123 22.83 5.18 26.56
CA ARG A 123 23.60 5.12 27.81
C ARG A 123 22.68 5.21 29.03
N LYS A 124 21.73 6.15 29.05
CA LYS A 124 20.73 6.30 30.12
C LYS A 124 19.88 5.03 30.28
N SER A 125 19.47 4.42 29.18
CA SER A 125 18.70 3.18 29.20
C SER A 125 19.52 1.99 29.71
N ARG A 126 20.78 1.82 29.28
CA ARG A 126 21.69 0.79 29.81
C ARG A 126 21.95 0.95 31.30
N SER A 127 22.18 2.17 31.77
CA SER A 127 22.41 2.46 33.19
C SER A 127 21.18 2.16 34.05
N ARG A 128 19.97 2.45 33.56
CA ARG A 128 18.72 2.09 34.25
C ARG A 128 18.58 0.58 34.38
N LEU A 129 18.78 -0.17 33.30
CA LEU A 129 18.68 -1.63 33.31
C LEU A 129 19.67 -2.26 34.32
N GLN A 130 20.89 -1.74 34.36
CA GLN A 130 21.91 -2.22 35.29
C GLN A 130 21.58 -1.86 36.74
N GLN A 131 21.01 -0.68 37.01
CA GLN A 131 20.53 -0.32 38.35
C GLN A 131 19.38 -1.21 38.82
N THR A 132 18.41 -1.52 37.94
CA THR A 132 17.33 -2.45 38.27
C THR A 132 17.86 -3.86 38.55
N GLY A 133 18.79 -4.37 37.74
CA GLY A 133 19.43 -5.67 38.00
C GLY A 133 20.21 -5.69 39.32
N THR A 134 20.97 -4.64 39.64
CA THR A 134 21.70 -4.56 40.92
C THR A 134 20.80 -4.37 42.14
N ASN A 135 19.58 -3.85 41.96
CA ASN A 135 18.62 -3.73 43.05
C ASN A 135 17.87 -5.04 43.30
N GLU A 136 17.52 -5.79 42.25
CA GLU A 136 16.95 -7.15 42.37
C GLU A 136 17.96 -8.12 43.02
N ASP A 137 19.25 -8.05 42.64
CA ASP A 137 20.30 -8.85 43.27
C ASP A 137 20.47 -8.51 44.76
N LYS A 138 20.35 -7.22 45.13
CA LYS A 138 20.44 -6.78 46.53
C LYS A 138 19.21 -7.11 47.37
N GLU A 139 18.03 -7.20 46.78
CA GLU A 139 16.82 -7.65 47.47
C GLU A 139 16.81 -9.16 47.68
N ASN A 140 17.26 -9.95 46.70
CA ASN A 140 17.40 -11.40 46.86
C ASN A 140 18.46 -11.78 47.92
N ILE A 141 19.60 -11.11 47.97
CA ILE A 141 20.64 -11.37 48.99
C ILE A 141 20.18 -11.01 50.41
N LYS A 142 19.21 -10.11 50.58
CA LYS A 142 18.63 -9.74 51.89
C LYS A 142 17.54 -10.69 52.38
N GLN A 143 16.96 -11.52 51.51
CA GLN A 143 15.95 -12.51 51.91
C GLN A 143 16.57 -13.87 52.28
N GLU A 144 17.83 -14.11 51.93
CA GLU A 144 18.59 -15.33 52.26
C GLU A 144 19.49 -15.21 53.52
N GLN A 145 19.43 -14.09 54.25
CA GLN A 145 20.07 -13.91 55.57
C GLN A 145 19.03 -13.63 56.66
#